data_AF-G7IL00-F1
#
_entry.id   AF-G7IL00-F1
#
_cell.length_a   1.000
_cell.length_b   1.000
_cell.length_c   1.000
_cell.angle_alpha   90.00
_cell.angle_beta   90.00
_cell.angle_gamma   90.00
#
_symmetry.space_group_name_H-M   'P 1'
#
loop_
_entity.id
_entity.type
_entity.pdbx_description
1 polymer ?
#
loop_
_entity_poly.entity_id
_entity_poly.type
_entity_poly.pdbx_seq_one_letter_code
_entity_poly.pdbx_strand_id
1 'polypeptide(L)'
;MNGLRERYPTEAMSNMFIIMNETSVANFTTAYKVAVVSENNKELCICVCAMITYVSAEFQNPALTALGAIGIKPNAWRSTIDNYTRWGIQTYAGYQTMNFDWPSILVYFGCCIIVLFKEFTTEESYNIFMTNSIRELRVRAKCDPDATFGVPFDYNKATAIRTMIGGCSLLCKEAIKFLFKYMNCESSAIGPICHYLGNLLAWVDMRHLVLMNNFLIMPKSPVLEDPRVSREVENLEAAITKVMQHPYPQFFMCMVSNVERYKVEPSLFPTLLAVAQELERADYNNNVANFKSISTTDANPAIVQSLVTLHQTAFPQHGSSSSNVRRSQVKQEKPQKRSRTSNVQMPQVKRETPQNHSRTSNVQMRPVKQENRRKRSRTSNVQMPPVKQERIHVIVLD
;
A
#
# COMPACT_ATOMS: atom_id res chain seq x y z
N MET A 1 2.61 42.84 -3.69
CA MET A 1 2.02 41.48 -3.60
C MET A 1 2.57 40.66 -4.76
N ASN A 2 3.70 39.98 -4.54
CA ASN A 2 4.42 39.22 -5.57
C ASN A 2 4.11 37.74 -5.40
N GLY A 3 3.55 37.14 -6.47
CA GLY A 3 3.19 35.74 -6.53
C GLY A 3 4.42 34.83 -6.64
N LEU A 4 4.64 34.02 -5.61
CA LEU A 4 5.52 32.86 -5.64
C LEU A 4 4.80 31.74 -6.41
N ARG A 5 4.97 31.73 -7.74
CA ARG A 5 4.82 30.50 -8.53
C ARG A 5 6.06 29.66 -8.27
N GLU A 6 5.93 28.66 -7.41
CA GLU A 6 6.91 27.58 -7.29
C GLU A 6 7.05 26.92 -8.67
N ARG A 7 8.20 27.16 -9.31
CA ARG A 7 8.62 26.42 -10.50
C ARG A 7 9.05 25.04 -10.02
N TYR A 8 8.17 24.05 -10.16
CA TYR A 8 8.61 22.65 -10.09
C TYR A 8 9.60 22.38 -11.24
N PRO A 9 10.72 21.69 -10.98
CA PRO A 9 11.74 21.44 -11.99
C PRO A 9 11.25 20.40 -13.01
N THR A 10 10.79 20.88 -14.16
CA THR A 10 10.32 20.06 -15.29
C THR A 10 11.42 19.24 -15.99
N GLU A 11 12.70 19.51 -15.73
CA GLU A 11 13.81 18.77 -16.35
C GLU A 11 14.23 17.50 -15.58
N ALA A 12 13.84 17.35 -14.30
CA ALA A 12 14.20 16.17 -13.50
C ALA A 12 13.30 14.94 -13.78
N MET A 13 12.13 15.13 -14.37
CA MET A 13 11.19 14.03 -14.67
C MET A 13 11.44 13.36 -16.03
N SER A 14 12.20 13.99 -16.93
CA SER A 14 12.44 13.43 -18.26
C SER A 14 13.58 12.38 -18.30
N ASN A 15 14.38 12.27 -17.24
CA ASN A 15 15.51 11.34 -17.15
C ASN A 15 15.27 10.11 -16.26
N MET A 16 14.06 9.97 -15.71
CA MET A 16 13.69 8.78 -14.92
C MET A 16 12.81 7.82 -15.72
N PHE A 17 13.04 7.71 -17.03
CA PHE A 17 12.80 6.43 -17.68
C PHE A 17 13.78 5.46 -17.04
N ILE A 18 13.27 4.58 -16.18
CA ILE A 18 13.96 3.33 -15.87
C ILE A 18 13.99 2.56 -17.19
N ILE A 19 14.95 2.88 -18.06
CA ILE A 19 15.28 2.04 -19.20
C ILE A 19 15.92 0.83 -18.55
N MET A 20 15.12 -0.19 -18.27
CA MET A 20 15.65 -1.50 -18.01
C MET A 20 16.49 -1.87 -19.24
N ASN A 21 17.80 -2.03 -19.03
CA ASN A 21 18.63 -2.62 -20.07
C ASN A 21 18.22 -4.09 -20.27
N GLU A 22 18.60 -4.66 -21.41
CA GLU A 22 18.31 -6.05 -21.75
C GLU A 22 18.79 -7.03 -20.66
N THR A 23 19.90 -6.71 -20.00
CA THR A 23 20.44 -7.46 -18.87
C THR A 23 19.47 -7.52 -17.69
N SER A 24 18.82 -6.41 -17.33
CA SER A 24 17.84 -6.38 -16.24
C SER A 24 16.59 -7.19 -16.59
N VAL A 25 16.15 -7.16 -17.85
CA VAL A 25 15.01 -7.96 -18.33
C VAL A 25 15.33 -9.46 -18.25
N ALA A 26 16.52 -9.85 -18.72
CA ALA A 26 17.00 -11.22 -18.64
C ALA A 26 17.10 -11.69 -17.18
N ASN A 27 17.68 -10.89 -16.29
CA ASN A 27 17.82 -11.23 -14.88
C ASN A 27 16.47 -11.33 -14.16
N PHE A 28 15.52 -10.43 -14.45
CA PHE A 28 14.17 -10.53 -13.92
C PHE A 28 13.50 -11.84 -14.39
N THR A 29 13.63 -12.16 -15.67
CA THR A 29 13.07 -13.39 -16.27
C THR A 29 13.65 -14.64 -15.61
N THR A 30 14.96 -14.65 -15.36
CA THR A 30 15.64 -15.74 -14.66
C THR A 30 15.13 -15.88 -13.23
N ALA A 31 15.08 -14.79 -12.48
CA ALA A 31 14.56 -14.80 -11.11
C ALA A 31 13.10 -15.29 -11.05
N TYR A 32 12.24 -14.82 -11.96
CA TYR A 32 10.86 -15.29 -12.07
C TYR A 32 10.78 -16.80 -12.30
N LYS A 33 11.51 -17.32 -13.29
CA LYS A 33 11.47 -18.76 -13.63
C LYS A 33 11.88 -19.61 -12.45
N VAL A 34 12.95 -19.21 -11.74
CA VAL A 34 13.40 -19.90 -10.52
C VAL A 34 12.35 -19.78 -9.41
N ALA A 35 11.74 -18.61 -9.20
CA ALA A 35 10.71 -18.42 -8.19
C ALA A 35 9.50 -19.35 -8.40
N VAL A 36 9.04 -19.51 -9.65
CA VAL A 36 7.87 -20.33 -9.99
C VAL A 36 8.11 -21.81 -9.66
N VAL A 37 9.31 -22.33 -9.96
CA VAL A 37 9.66 -23.74 -9.81
C VAL A 37 10.30 -24.09 -8.47
N SER A 38 10.76 -23.09 -7.70
CA SER A 38 11.43 -23.32 -6.43
C SER A 38 10.49 -23.93 -5.40
N GLU A 39 10.91 -25.05 -4.81
CA GLU A 39 10.29 -25.66 -3.62
C GLU A 39 10.90 -25.11 -2.32
N ASN A 40 12.01 -24.36 -2.41
CA ASN A 40 12.72 -23.83 -1.27
C ASN A 40 12.29 -22.39 -0.98
N ASN A 41 11.58 -22.19 0.12
CA ASN A 41 11.05 -20.87 0.50
C ASN A 41 12.14 -19.77 0.62
N LYS A 42 13.38 -20.10 0.97
CA LYS A 42 14.48 -19.12 1.01
C LYS A 42 14.92 -18.70 -0.39
N GLU A 43 15.03 -19.64 -1.31
CA GLU A 43 15.34 -19.39 -2.73
C GLU A 43 14.21 -18.60 -3.40
N LEU A 44 12.95 -18.96 -3.12
CA LEU A 44 11.78 -18.19 -3.50
C LEU A 44 11.87 -16.73 -3.04
N CYS A 45 12.17 -16.49 -1.75
CA CYS A 45 12.31 -15.14 -1.22
C CYS A 45 13.46 -14.35 -1.85
N ILE A 46 14.59 -15.00 -2.15
CA ILE A 46 15.69 -14.41 -2.94
C ILE A 46 15.14 -13.97 -4.31
N CYS A 47 14.48 -14.86 -5.03
CA CYS A 47 14.01 -14.54 -6.37
C CYS A 47 12.97 -13.40 -6.39
N VAL A 48 12.04 -13.38 -5.44
CA VAL A 48 11.02 -12.32 -5.31
C VAL A 48 11.66 -10.97 -4.97
N CYS A 49 12.57 -10.94 -4.01
CA CYS A 49 13.34 -9.74 -3.72
C CYS A 49 14.10 -9.27 -4.99
N ALA A 50 14.61 -10.20 -5.80
CA ALA A 50 15.42 -9.86 -6.97
C ALA A 50 14.57 -9.17 -8.01
N MET A 51 13.41 -9.76 -8.32
CA MET A 51 12.39 -9.19 -9.19
C MET A 51 12.02 -7.76 -8.78
N ILE A 52 11.80 -7.50 -7.49
CA ILE A 52 11.49 -6.16 -6.97
C ILE A 52 12.68 -5.19 -7.19
N THR A 53 13.91 -5.62 -6.90
CA THR A 53 15.11 -4.78 -7.04
C THR A 53 15.47 -4.47 -8.50
N TYR A 54 15.09 -5.33 -9.45
CA TYR A 54 15.31 -5.07 -10.88
C TYR A 54 14.38 -4.00 -11.45
N VAL A 55 13.19 -3.83 -10.85
CA VAL A 55 12.27 -2.74 -11.21
C VAL A 55 12.73 -1.41 -10.61
N SER A 56 13.28 -1.42 -9.39
CA SER A 56 13.83 -0.22 -8.77
C SER A 56 14.98 -0.52 -7.81
N ALA A 57 16.10 0.16 -8.01
CA ALA A 57 17.28 0.07 -7.15
C ALA A 57 17.02 0.57 -5.71
N GLU A 58 15.97 1.39 -5.50
CA GLU A 58 15.55 1.86 -4.17
C GLU A 58 15.25 0.69 -3.21
N PHE A 59 14.88 -0.47 -3.74
CA PHE A 59 14.60 -1.68 -2.96
C PHE A 59 15.82 -2.48 -2.54
N GLN A 60 17.03 -2.16 -3.03
CA GLN A 60 18.21 -3.01 -2.80
C GLN A 60 18.51 -3.20 -1.31
N ASN A 61 18.59 -2.10 -0.55
CA ASN A 61 18.90 -2.17 0.87
C ASN A 61 17.76 -2.83 1.68
N PRO A 62 16.48 -2.44 1.51
CA PRO A 62 15.37 -3.10 2.19
C PRO A 62 15.26 -4.61 1.88
N ALA A 63 15.48 -5.01 0.63
CA ALA A 63 15.47 -6.42 0.24
C ALA A 63 16.60 -7.19 0.94
N LEU A 64 17.82 -6.65 0.98
CA LEU A 64 18.94 -7.28 1.70
C LEU A 64 18.66 -7.38 3.21
N THR A 65 18.04 -6.36 3.81
CA THR A 65 17.61 -6.41 5.22
C THR A 65 16.56 -7.50 5.46
N ALA A 66 15.55 -7.60 4.59
CA ALA A 66 14.51 -8.64 4.69
C ALA A 66 15.10 -10.05 4.59
N LEU A 67 16.00 -10.28 3.63
CA LEU A 67 16.69 -11.56 3.46
C LEU A 67 17.61 -11.89 4.64
N GLY A 68 18.30 -10.90 5.20
CA GLY A 68 19.11 -11.04 6.40
C GLY A 68 18.29 -11.51 7.61
N ALA A 69 17.07 -11.00 7.77
CA ALA A 69 16.16 -11.37 8.86
C ALA A 69 15.73 -12.85 8.81
N ILE A 70 15.73 -13.48 7.63
CA ILE A 70 15.46 -14.93 7.44
C ILE A 70 16.75 -15.77 7.35
N GLY A 71 17.89 -15.19 7.73
CA GLY A 71 19.17 -15.88 7.82
C GLY A 71 19.91 -16.06 6.48
N ILE A 72 19.59 -15.26 5.46
CA ILE A 72 20.28 -15.29 4.17
C ILE A 72 21.37 -14.22 4.15
N LYS A 73 22.62 -14.64 3.88
CA LYS A 73 23.76 -13.72 3.82
C LYS A 73 23.75 -12.93 2.50
N PRO A 74 24.12 -11.63 2.50
CA PRO A 74 24.15 -10.81 1.29
C PRO A 74 24.98 -11.38 0.13
N ASN A 75 26.07 -12.09 0.42
CA ASN A 75 26.93 -12.70 -0.61
C ASN A 75 26.29 -13.94 -1.25
N ALA A 76 25.42 -14.64 -0.52
CA ALA A 76 24.70 -15.79 -1.05
C ALA A 76 23.71 -15.35 -2.14
N TRP A 77 23.01 -14.23 -1.92
CA TRP A 77 22.11 -13.62 -2.90
C TRP A 77 22.72 -13.40 -4.28
N ARG A 78 23.86 -12.70 -4.37
CA ARG A 78 24.48 -12.38 -5.67
C ARG A 78 24.95 -13.64 -6.36
N SER A 79 25.62 -14.51 -5.61
CA SER A 79 26.09 -15.80 -6.11
C SER A 79 24.94 -16.64 -6.66
N THR A 80 23.81 -16.71 -5.95
CA THR A 80 22.62 -17.44 -6.37
C THR A 80 22.08 -16.93 -7.71
N ILE A 81 21.89 -15.62 -7.87
CA ILE A 81 21.39 -15.05 -9.13
C ILE A 81 22.42 -15.22 -10.26
N ASP A 82 23.68 -14.91 -10.01
CA ASP A 82 24.75 -15.03 -11.01
C ASP A 82 24.91 -16.49 -11.48
N ASN A 83 24.73 -17.45 -10.56
CA ASN A 83 24.74 -18.87 -10.89
C ASN A 83 23.54 -19.22 -11.77
N TYR A 84 22.32 -18.76 -11.49
CA TYR A 84 21.17 -19.05 -12.36
C TYR A 84 21.32 -18.44 -13.75
N THR A 85 21.84 -17.22 -13.84
CA THR A 85 22.12 -16.57 -15.13
C THR A 85 23.20 -17.33 -15.90
N ARG A 86 24.23 -17.86 -15.21
CA ARG A 86 25.34 -18.61 -15.84
C ARG A 86 24.96 -20.03 -16.26
N TRP A 87 24.20 -20.75 -15.44
CA TRP A 87 23.73 -22.11 -15.75
C TRP A 87 22.57 -22.14 -16.74
N GLY A 88 22.12 -20.95 -17.18
CA GLY A 88 21.41 -20.76 -18.43
C GLY A 88 20.18 -21.65 -18.61
N ILE A 89 19.36 -21.88 -17.57
CA ILE A 89 18.01 -22.49 -17.63
C ILE A 89 17.83 -23.57 -18.73
N GLN A 90 18.83 -24.41 -18.99
CA GLN A 90 18.72 -25.49 -19.98
C GLN A 90 17.95 -26.69 -19.41
N THR A 91 17.78 -26.72 -18.08
CA THR A 91 17.22 -27.86 -17.34
C THR A 91 15.70 -27.83 -17.15
N TYR A 92 15.01 -26.74 -17.50
CA TYR A 92 13.54 -26.66 -17.38
C TYR A 92 12.88 -26.80 -18.75
N ALA A 93 13.09 -27.96 -19.39
CA ALA A 93 12.71 -28.28 -20.77
C ALA A 93 11.18 -28.28 -21.07
N GLY A 94 10.34 -27.80 -20.15
CA GLY A 94 8.89 -27.72 -20.32
C GLY A 94 8.30 -26.30 -20.24
N TYR A 95 9.06 -25.31 -19.77
CA TYR A 95 8.57 -23.93 -19.75
C TYR A 95 8.97 -23.27 -21.07
N GLN A 96 7.97 -23.00 -21.92
CA GLN A 96 8.14 -22.19 -23.13
C GLN A 96 8.99 -20.95 -22.80
N THR A 97 9.82 -20.53 -23.75
CA THR A 97 10.66 -19.33 -23.63
C THR A 97 9.78 -18.10 -23.42
N MET A 98 9.39 -17.83 -22.18
CA MET A 98 8.74 -16.59 -21.78
C MET A 98 9.77 -15.48 -21.97
N ASN A 99 9.60 -14.70 -23.03
CA ASN A 99 10.30 -13.44 -23.22
C ASN A 99 9.44 -12.37 -22.56
N PHE A 100 9.85 -11.91 -21.37
CA PHE A 100 9.14 -10.81 -20.73
C PHE A 100 9.47 -9.49 -21.42
N ASP A 101 8.43 -8.81 -21.87
CA ASP A 101 8.50 -7.39 -22.17
C ASP A 101 8.35 -6.57 -20.87
N TRP A 102 8.60 -5.27 -20.98
CA TRP A 102 8.48 -4.36 -19.84
C TRP A 102 7.07 -4.33 -19.23
N PRO A 103 5.97 -4.27 -20.01
CA PRO A 103 4.62 -4.45 -19.46
C PRO A 103 4.44 -5.72 -18.62
N SER A 104 4.93 -6.86 -19.08
CA SER A 104 4.83 -8.13 -18.33
C SER A 104 5.59 -8.08 -17.01
N ILE A 105 6.80 -7.50 -17.01
CA ILE A 105 7.61 -7.28 -15.80
C ILE A 105 6.81 -6.46 -14.77
N LEU A 106 6.14 -5.39 -15.21
CA LEU A 106 5.34 -4.55 -14.32
C LEU A 106 4.15 -5.29 -13.70
N VAL A 107 3.50 -6.18 -14.46
CA VAL A 107 2.41 -7.03 -13.94
C VAL A 107 2.93 -7.94 -12.83
N TYR A 108 4.05 -8.65 -13.07
CA TYR A 108 4.61 -9.56 -12.06
C TYR A 108 5.23 -8.83 -10.88
N PHE A 109 5.79 -7.65 -11.09
CA PHE A 109 6.18 -6.74 -10.00
C PHE A 109 4.97 -6.38 -9.13
N GLY A 110 3.85 -5.99 -9.73
CA GLY A 110 2.60 -5.75 -9.00
C GLY A 110 2.14 -6.96 -8.20
N CYS A 111 2.27 -8.17 -8.76
CA CYS A 111 1.98 -9.41 -8.04
C CYS A 111 2.90 -9.61 -6.83
N CYS A 112 4.21 -9.35 -6.97
CA CYS A 112 5.15 -9.38 -5.84
C CYS A 112 4.74 -8.42 -4.72
N ILE A 113 4.35 -7.18 -5.06
CA ILE A 113 3.89 -6.21 -4.07
C ILE A 113 2.60 -6.70 -3.39
N ILE A 114 1.63 -7.23 -4.14
CA ILE A 114 0.38 -7.76 -3.56
C ILE A 114 0.66 -8.84 -2.52
N VAL A 115 1.50 -9.84 -2.85
CA VAL A 115 1.77 -10.95 -1.92
C VAL A 115 2.60 -10.54 -0.70
N LEU A 116 3.33 -9.41 -0.75
CA LEU A 116 4.00 -8.87 0.44
C LEU A 116 3.00 -8.38 1.49
N PHE A 117 1.90 -7.76 1.06
CA PHE A 117 0.97 -7.07 1.96
C PHE A 117 -0.30 -7.87 2.27
N LYS A 118 -0.86 -8.57 1.28
CA LYS A 118 -2.22 -9.09 1.38
C LYS A 118 -2.27 -10.45 2.06
N GLU A 119 -3.09 -10.55 3.11
CA GLU A 119 -3.48 -11.82 3.72
C GLU A 119 -4.55 -12.52 2.91
N PHE A 120 -4.36 -13.83 2.70
CA PHE A 120 -5.36 -14.70 2.12
C PHE A 120 -5.69 -15.81 3.12
N THR A 121 -6.98 -16.11 3.26
CA THR A 121 -7.46 -17.12 4.21
C THR A 121 -7.62 -18.49 3.58
N THR A 122 -7.83 -18.53 2.27
CA THR A 122 -8.04 -19.77 1.50
C THR A 122 -7.39 -19.66 0.13
N GLU A 123 -6.98 -20.79 -0.42
CA GLU A 123 -6.44 -20.89 -1.78
C GLU A 123 -7.44 -20.41 -2.84
N GLU A 124 -8.73 -20.73 -2.69
CA GLU A 124 -9.77 -20.25 -3.60
C GLU A 124 -9.85 -18.71 -3.62
N SER A 125 -9.86 -18.08 -2.44
CA SER A 125 -9.90 -16.61 -2.32
C SER A 125 -8.65 -15.96 -2.91
N TYR A 126 -7.50 -16.62 -2.77
CA TYR A 126 -6.24 -16.21 -3.38
C TYR A 126 -6.31 -16.26 -4.90
N ASN A 127 -6.70 -17.40 -5.46
CA ASN A 127 -6.74 -17.61 -6.91
C ASN A 127 -7.71 -16.65 -7.60
N ILE A 128 -8.90 -16.46 -7.04
CA ILE A 128 -9.89 -15.49 -7.55
C ILE A 128 -9.31 -14.07 -7.51
N PHE A 129 -8.74 -13.68 -6.37
CA PHE A 129 -8.20 -12.34 -6.19
C PHE A 129 -7.01 -12.05 -7.11
N MET A 130 -6.05 -12.98 -7.21
CA MET A 130 -4.86 -12.81 -8.05
C MET A 130 -5.21 -12.81 -9.53
N THR A 131 -6.13 -13.66 -9.97
CA THR A 131 -6.61 -13.66 -11.36
C THR A 131 -7.22 -12.31 -11.73
N ASN A 132 -8.09 -11.77 -10.87
CA ASN A 132 -8.67 -10.44 -11.07
C ASN A 132 -7.60 -9.34 -11.04
N SER A 133 -6.66 -9.42 -10.11
CA SER A 133 -5.59 -8.43 -9.98
C SER A 133 -4.66 -8.42 -11.20
N ILE A 134 -4.29 -9.59 -11.71
CA ILE A 134 -3.47 -9.73 -12.93
C ILE A 134 -4.22 -9.11 -14.12
N ARG A 135 -5.51 -9.39 -14.28
CA ARG A 135 -6.33 -8.79 -15.34
C ARG A 135 -6.30 -7.26 -15.28
N GLU A 136 -6.51 -6.69 -14.08
CA GLU A 136 -6.49 -5.25 -13.85
C GLU A 136 -5.10 -4.62 -14.06
N LEU A 137 -4.03 -5.33 -13.65
CA LEU A 137 -2.65 -4.91 -13.85
C LEU A 137 -2.26 -4.93 -15.34
N ARG A 138 -2.66 -5.96 -16.10
CA ARG A 138 -2.40 -6.06 -17.55
C ARG A 138 -2.95 -4.87 -18.32
N VAL A 139 -4.21 -4.50 -18.03
CA VAL A 139 -4.86 -3.35 -18.66
C VAL A 139 -4.07 -2.07 -18.38
N ARG A 140 -3.60 -1.89 -17.14
CA ARG A 140 -2.84 -0.70 -16.73
C ARG A 140 -1.41 -0.67 -17.24
N ALA A 141 -0.77 -1.83 -17.36
CA ALA A 141 0.55 -2.00 -17.95
C ALA A 141 0.54 -1.85 -19.48
N LYS A 142 -0.66 -1.82 -20.10
CA LYS A 142 -0.85 -1.85 -21.56
C LYS A 142 -0.24 -3.09 -22.20
N CYS A 143 -0.38 -4.24 -21.52
CA CYS A 143 0.00 -5.53 -22.09
C CYS A 143 -0.83 -5.83 -23.34
N ASP A 144 -0.27 -6.65 -24.21
CA ASP A 144 -1.00 -7.25 -25.32
C ASP A 144 -2.25 -8.00 -24.80
N PRO A 145 -3.46 -7.76 -25.36
CA PRO A 145 -4.67 -8.50 -24.99
C PRO A 145 -4.52 -10.02 -25.20
N ASP A 146 -3.73 -10.45 -26.18
CA ASP A 146 -3.53 -11.86 -26.52
C ASP A 146 -2.46 -12.53 -25.65
N ALA A 147 -1.64 -11.74 -24.93
CA ALA A 147 -0.65 -12.29 -24.01
C ALA A 147 -1.33 -13.02 -22.83
N THR A 148 -0.95 -14.28 -22.62
CA THR A 148 -1.48 -15.09 -21.52
C THR A 148 -0.66 -14.88 -20.25
N PHE A 149 -1.33 -14.59 -19.13
CA PHE A 149 -0.68 -14.44 -17.82
C PHE A 149 -1.28 -15.45 -16.84
N GLY A 150 -0.41 -16.29 -16.26
CA GLY A 150 -0.76 -17.16 -15.15
C GLY A 150 -0.50 -16.49 -13.79
N VAL A 151 -1.15 -17.02 -12.75
CA VAL A 151 -0.82 -16.66 -11.36
C VAL A 151 0.61 -17.13 -11.06
N PRO A 152 1.53 -16.22 -10.67
CA PRO A 152 2.96 -16.54 -10.62
C PRO A 152 3.37 -17.41 -9.43
N PHE A 153 2.62 -17.35 -8.34
CA PHE A 153 2.90 -18.07 -7.10
C PHE A 153 1.65 -18.84 -6.72
N ASP A 154 1.77 -20.11 -6.35
CA ASP A 154 0.66 -20.80 -5.71
C ASP A 154 0.40 -20.22 -4.30
N TYR A 155 -0.72 -20.61 -3.69
CA TYR A 155 -1.12 -20.12 -2.38
C TYR A 155 -0.05 -20.35 -1.28
N ASN A 156 0.65 -21.48 -1.32
CA ASN A 156 1.68 -21.82 -0.33
C ASN A 156 2.91 -20.93 -0.51
N LYS A 157 3.35 -20.72 -1.75
CA LYS A 157 4.45 -19.79 -2.08
C LYS A 157 4.10 -18.35 -1.69
N ALA A 158 2.89 -17.88 -2.01
CA ALA A 158 2.43 -16.56 -1.62
C ALA A 158 2.43 -16.38 -0.08
N THR A 159 1.95 -17.38 0.65
CA THR A 159 1.98 -17.40 2.12
C THR A 159 3.41 -17.39 2.67
N ALA A 160 4.32 -18.15 2.06
CA ALA A 160 5.74 -18.16 2.43
C ALA A 160 6.40 -16.80 2.21
N ILE A 161 6.19 -16.17 1.04
CA ILE A 161 6.69 -14.83 0.72
C ILE A 161 6.21 -13.81 1.76
N ARG A 162 4.90 -13.78 2.02
CA ARG A 162 4.31 -12.88 3.01
C ARG A 162 4.93 -13.07 4.40
N THR A 163 5.00 -14.32 4.86
CA THR A 163 5.48 -14.64 6.22
C THR A 163 6.97 -14.35 6.37
N MET A 164 7.78 -14.68 5.36
CA MET A 164 9.24 -14.60 5.45
C MET A 164 9.79 -13.21 5.18
N ILE A 165 9.32 -12.53 4.13
CA ILE A 165 9.84 -11.20 3.75
C ILE A 165 8.81 -10.08 3.86
N GLY A 166 7.51 -10.38 3.78
CA GLY A 166 6.42 -9.41 4.07
C GLY A 166 6.37 -8.96 5.53
N GLY A 167 6.93 -9.74 6.46
CA GLY A 167 7.13 -9.30 7.87
C GLY A 167 8.22 -8.24 8.06
N CYS A 168 9.04 -7.95 7.04
CA CYS A 168 10.10 -6.96 7.14
C CYS A 168 9.53 -5.53 7.03
N SER A 169 9.46 -4.82 8.16
CA SER A 169 8.92 -3.45 8.21
C SER A 169 9.67 -2.46 7.32
N LEU A 170 10.98 -2.62 7.11
CA LEU A 170 11.75 -1.75 6.22
C LEU A 170 11.36 -1.94 4.74
N LEU A 171 11.27 -3.20 4.29
CA LEU A 171 10.85 -3.52 2.91
C LEU A 171 9.43 -3.02 2.63
N CYS A 172 8.50 -3.27 3.55
CA CYS A 172 7.12 -2.78 3.44
C CYS A 172 7.07 -1.25 3.41
N LYS A 173 7.81 -0.56 4.29
CA LYS A 173 7.85 0.91 4.31
C LYS A 173 8.36 1.51 3.01
N GLU A 174 9.44 0.98 2.47
CA GLU A 174 9.98 1.47 1.19
C GLU A 174 9.06 1.12 0.02
N ALA A 175 8.35 -0.01 0.06
CA ALA A 175 7.34 -0.33 -0.95
C ALA A 175 6.19 0.67 -0.93
N ILE A 176 5.63 1.03 0.23
CA ILE A 176 4.57 2.05 0.32
C ILE A 176 5.08 3.43 -0.13
N LYS A 177 6.27 3.85 0.28
CA LYS A 177 6.86 5.12 -0.17
C LYS A 177 7.04 5.15 -1.69
N PHE A 178 7.50 4.04 -2.26
CA PHE A 178 7.63 3.88 -3.70
C PHE A 178 6.27 4.00 -4.39
N LEU A 179 5.24 3.29 -3.93
CA LEU A 179 3.89 3.40 -4.49
C LEU A 179 3.37 4.85 -4.42
N PHE A 180 3.52 5.50 -3.27
CA PHE A 180 3.08 6.88 -3.07
C PHE A 180 3.81 7.89 -3.97
N LYS A 181 5.11 7.68 -4.18
CA LYS A 181 5.92 8.51 -5.08
C LYS A 181 5.41 8.45 -6.53
N TYR A 182 4.95 7.30 -7.01
CA TYR A 182 4.56 7.10 -8.41
C TYR A 182 3.05 7.06 -8.67
N MET A 183 2.18 6.96 -7.65
CA MET A 183 0.74 6.81 -7.86
C MET A 183 0.06 7.98 -8.59
N ASN A 184 0.69 9.16 -8.58
CA ASN A 184 0.22 10.36 -9.28
C ASN A 184 1.07 10.69 -10.53
N CYS A 185 1.97 9.79 -10.94
CA CYS A 185 2.88 9.99 -12.06
C CYS A 185 2.34 9.33 -13.33
N GLU A 186 1.30 9.92 -13.93
CA GLU A 186 0.61 9.36 -15.12
C GLU A 186 1.53 9.23 -16.35
N SER A 187 2.59 10.03 -16.43
CA SER A 187 3.56 9.99 -17.53
C SER A 187 4.49 8.77 -17.47
N SER A 188 4.63 8.12 -16.30
CA SER A 188 5.48 6.95 -16.13
C SER A 188 4.70 5.66 -16.41
N ALA A 189 5.34 4.68 -17.07
CA ALA A 189 4.72 3.37 -17.30
C ALA A 189 4.33 2.64 -15.99
N ILE A 190 5.07 2.90 -14.91
CA ILE A 190 4.82 2.33 -13.59
C ILE A 190 3.73 3.06 -12.81
N GLY A 191 3.42 4.31 -13.15
CA GLY A 191 2.46 5.15 -12.45
C GLY A 191 1.07 4.52 -12.36
N PRO A 192 0.44 4.09 -13.47
CA PRO A 192 -0.85 3.39 -13.45
C PRO A 192 -0.85 2.13 -12.58
N ILE A 193 0.28 1.40 -12.54
CA ILE A 193 0.46 0.21 -11.70
C ILE A 193 0.50 0.61 -10.23
N CYS A 194 1.32 1.60 -9.87
CA CYS A 194 1.40 2.13 -8.51
C CYS A 194 0.08 2.73 -8.04
N HIS A 195 -0.67 3.39 -8.92
CA HIS A 195 -2.00 3.91 -8.62
C HIS A 195 -2.97 2.79 -8.25
N TYR A 196 -3.00 1.72 -9.04
CA TYR A 196 -3.84 0.55 -8.74
C TYR A 196 -3.45 -0.12 -7.43
N LEU A 197 -2.16 -0.40 -7.24
CA LEU A 197 -1.66 -1.02 -6.01
C LEU A 197 -1.90 -0.12 -4.79
N GLY A 198 -1.73 1.19 -4.95
CA GLY A 198 -2.02 2.17 -3.90
C GLY A 198 -3.49 2.11 -3.46
N ASN A 199 -4.42 2.10 -4.41
CA ASN A 199 -5.86 1.97 -4.10
C ASN A 199 -6.20 0.60 -3.50
N LEU A 200 -5.55 -0.47 -3.97
CA LEU A 200 -5.75 -1.82 -3.49
C LEU A 200 -5.28 -2.01 -2.04
N LEU A 201 -4.18 -1.34 -1.67
CA LEU A 201 -3.57 -1.40 -0.35
C LEU A 201 -4.08 -0.32 0.60
N ALA A 202 -4.76 0.70 0.09
CA ALA A 202 -5.37 1.74 0.90
C ALA A 202 -6.40 1.11 1.85
N TRP A 203 -6.32 1.49 3.12
CA TRP A 203 -7.21 1.07 4.19
C TRP A 203 -7.25 -0.45 4.44
N VAL A 204 -6.26 -1.20 3.94
CA VAL A 204 -6.09 -2.62 4.30
C VAL A 204 -5.98 -2.75 5.81
N ASP A 205 -6.74 -3.69 6.36
CA ASP A 205 -6.90 -3.94 7.80
C ASP A 205 -7.45 -2.76 8.62
N MET A 206 -7.99 -1.71 7.98
CA MET A 206 -8.66 -0.56 8.62
C MET A 206 -10.08 -0.33 8.11
N ARG A 207 -10.67 -1.32 7.45
CA ARG A 207 -12.03 -1.20 6.89
C ARG A 207 -13.07 -0.85 7.96
N HIS A 208 -12.92 -1.32 9.19
CA HIS A 208 -13.80 -0.97 10.31
C HIS A 208 -13.76 0.53 10.64
N LEU A 209 -12.60 1.17 10.57
CA LEU A 209 -12.49 2.61 10.77
C LEU A 209 -13.18 3.39 9.64
N VAL A 210 -12.98 2.98 8.39
CA VAL A 210 -13.67 3.58 7.23
C VAL A 210 -15.19 3.43 7.38
N LEU A 211 -15.65 2.26 7.83
CA LEU A 211 -17.07 1.99 8.04
C LEU A 211 -17.66 2.90 9.12
N MET A 212 -17.03 2.96 10.30
CA MET A 212 -17.48 3.85 11.38
C MET A 212 -17.40 5.32 10.97
N ASN A 213 -16.39 5.72 10.20
CA ASN A 213 -16.28 7.07 9.67
C ASN A 213 -17.49 7.42 8.79
N ASN A 214 -17.83 6.54 7.85
CA ASN A 214 -18.89 6.80 6.87
C ASN A 214 -20.29 6.80 7.49
N PHE A 215 -20.57 5.89 8.43
CA PHE A 215 -21.92 5.72 8.99
C PHE A 215 -22.13 6.44 10.32
N LEU A 216 -21.08 6.76 11.07
CA LEU A 216 -21.22 7.38 12.39
C LEU A 216 -20.61 8.79 12.45
N ILE A 217 -19.35 8.96 12.03
CA ILE A 217 -18.62 10.22 12.22
C ILE A 217 -19.07 11.29 11.20
N MET A 218 -19.03 10.97 9.91
CA MET A 218 -19.39 11.89 8.83
C MET A 218 -20.83 12.41 8.96
N PRO A 219 -21.84 11.56 9.29
CA PRO A 219 -23.19 12.04 9.53
C PRO A 219 -23.38 12.77 10.85
N LYS A 220 -22.39 12.73 11.77
CA LYS A 220 -22.53 13.19 13.17
C LYS A 220 -23.64 12.44 13.90
N SER A 221 -23.54 11.12 13.88
CA SER A 221 -24.51 10.23 14.51
C SER A 221 -24.68 10.53 16.01
N PRO A 222 -25.92 10.61 16.54
CA PRO A 222 -26.16 10.76 17.99
C PRO A 222 -25.67 9.55 18.79
N VAL A 223 -25.40 8.42 18.12
CA VAL A 223 -24.77 7.25 18.75
C VAL A 223 -23.44 7.61 19.40
N LEU A 224 -22.68 8.56 18.83
CA LEU A 224 -21.40 9.01 19.38
C LEU A 224 -21.53 9.78 20.70
N GLU A 225 -22.75 10.24 21.04
CA GLU A 225 -23.04 10.94 22.30
C GLU A 225 -23.68 10.02 23.35
N ASP A 226 -23.99 8.76 22.99
CA ASP A 226 -24.65 7.82 23.90
C ASP A 226 -23.68 7.35 25.01
N PRO A 227 -24.03 7.50 26.31
CA PRO A 227 -23.15 7.16 27.42
C PRO A 227 -22.66 5.70 27.41
N ARG A 228 -23.43 4.77 26.81
CA ARG A 228 -23.11 3.34 26.76
C ARG A 228 -21.92 3.02 25.87
N VAL A 229 -21.56 3.91 24.94
CA VAL A 229 -20.41 3.75 24.04
C VAL A 229 -19.32 4.79 24.27
N SER A 230 -19.43 5.62 25.31
CA SER A 230 -18.49 6.72 25.60
C SER A 230 -17.01 6.28 25.57
N ARG A 231 -16.69 5.13 26.18
CA ARG A 231 -15.33 4.58 26.15
C ARG A 231 -14.87 4.13 24.76
N GLU A 232 -15.75 3.55 23.95
CA GLU A 232 -15.41 3.19 22.57
C GLU A 232 -15.22 4.44 21.70
N VAL A 233 -15.99 5.51 21.96
CA VAL A 233 -15.84 6.82 21.27
C VAL A 233 -14.49 7.45 21.59
N GLU A 234 -14.07 7.49 22.87
CA GLU A 234 -12.74 7.96 23.27
C GLU A 234 -11.62 7.16 22.57
N ASN A 235 -11.76 5.82 22.52
CA ASN A 235 -10.81 4.97 21.80
C ASN A 235 -10.78 5.30 20.29
N LEU A 236 -11.95 5.51 19.68
CA LEU A 236 -12.09 5.80 18.25
C LEU A 236 -11.45 7.14 17.88
N GLU A 237 -11.67 8.17 18.70
CA GLU A 237 -11.04 9.49 18.53
C GLU A 237 -9.52 9.40 18.61
N ALA A 238 -9.00 8.67 19.61
CA ALA A 238 -7.56 8.44 19.76
C ALA A 238 -6.99 7.67 18.56
N ALA A 239 -7.71 6.66 18.06
CA ALA A 239 -7.33 5.86 16.90
C ALA A 239 -7.26 6.71 15.63
N ILE A 240 -8.32 7.48 15.32
CA ILE A 240 -8.39 8.34 14.13
C ILE A 240 -7.34 9.43 14.19
N THR A 241 -7.17 10.08 15.34
CA THR A 241 -6.13 11.09 15.54
C THR A 241 -4.75 10.51 15.24
N LYS A 242 -4.47 9.30 15.74
CA LYS A 242 -3.20 8.62 15.51
C LYS A 242 -2.98 8.25 14.04
N VAL A 243 -4.02 7.78 13.35
CA VAL A 243 -3.97 7.47 11.91
C VAL A 243 -3.71 8.73 11.08
N MET A 244 -4.42 9.82 11.39
CA MET A 244 -4.38 11.07 10.63
C MET A 244 -3.10 11.88 10.86
N GLN A 245 -2.42 11.68 11.98
CA GLN A 245 -1.09 12.22 12.23
C GLN A 245 0.02 11.47 11.47
N HIS A 246 -0.27 10.32 10.86
CA HIS A 246 0.73 9.58 10.10
C HIS A 246 0.94 10.23 8.72
N PRO A 247 2.17 10.28 8.16
CA PRO A 247 2.42 10.87 6.84
C PRO A 247 1.69 10.17 5.69
N TYR A 248 1.21 8.95 5.93
CA TYR A 248 0.49 8.11 4.99
C TYR A 248 -0.73 7.47 5.68
N PRO A 249 -1.81 8.21 5.98
CA PRO A 249 -2.93 7.70 6.78
C PRO A 249 -3.58 6.44 6.20
N GLN A 250 -3.82 6.42 4.88
CA GLN A 250 -4.43 5.30 4.18
C GLN A 250 -3.58 4.02 4.19
N PHE A 251 -2.27 4.13 4.47
CA PHE A 251 -1.36 2.98 4.56
C PHE A 251 -0.90 2.71 6.00
N PHE A 252 -1.58 3.28 7.01
CA PHE A 252 -1.14 3.23 8.40
C PHE A 252 -0.81 1.81 8.87
N MET A 253 -1.69 0.82 8.63
CA MET A 253 -1.45 -0.57 9.03
C MET A 253 -0.21 -1.20 8.39
N CYS A 254 0.14 -0.80 7.18
CA CYS A 254 1.34 -1.28 6.48
C CYS A 254 2.64 -0.66 7.04
N MET A 255 2.55 0.49 7.71
CA MET A 255 3.69 1.34 8.03
C MET A 255 4.07 1.35 9.51
N VAL A 256 3.14 1.05 10.40
CA VAL A 256 3.37 1.17 11.85
C VAL A 256 3.84 -0.13 12.50
N SER A 257 4.41 0.01 13.70
CA SER A 257 4.81 -1.14 14.52
C SER A 257 3.60 -1.93 15.03
N ASN A 258 3.78 -3.20 15.42
CA ASN A 258 2.69 -3.99 16.02
C ASN A 258 2.07 -3.29 17.24
N VAL A 259 2.89 -2.62 18.07
CA VAL A 259 2.41 -1.85 19.24
C VAL A 259 1.43 -0.74 18.84
N GLU A 260 1.68 -0.08 17.71
CA GLU A 260 0.80 0.96 17.19
C GLU A 260 -0.43 0.39 16.50
N ARG A 261 -0.33 -0.79 15.86
CA ARG A 261 -1.48 -1.50 15.27
C ARG A 261 -2.55 -1.83 16.31
N TYR A 262 -2.16 -2.22 17.53
CA TYR A 262 -3.11 -2.51 18.61
C TYR A 262 -4.02 -1.32 18.96
N LYS A 263 -3.63 -0.08 18.63
CA LYS A 263 -4.44 1.12 18.90
C LYS A 263 -5.60 1.31 17.93
N VAL A 264 -5.63 0.56 16.84
CA VAL A 264 -6.67 0.63 15.82
C VAL A 264 -7.38 -0.71 15.66
N GLU A 265 -7.25 -1.64 16.61
CA GLU A 265 -7.88 -2.94 16.50
C GLU A 265 -9.41 -2.87 16.62
N PRO A 266 -10.17 -3.66 15.83
CA PRO A 266 -11.63 -3.71 15.89
C PRO A 266 -12.20 -4.00 17.30
N SER A 267 -11.46 -4.76 18.12
CA SER A 267 -11.82 -5.13 19.49
C SER A 267 -11.94 -3.94 20.44
N LEU A 268 -11.42 -2.77 20.07
CA LEU A 268 -11.56 -1.53 20.84
C LEU A 268 -12.89 -0.82 20.62
N PHE A 269 -13.67 -1.23 19.60
CA PHE A 269 -14.91 -0.59 19.16
C PHE A 269 -16.03 -1.62 18.83
N PRO A 270 -16.26 -2.68 19.62
CA PRO A 270 -17.15 -3.77 19.22
C PRO A 270 -18.59 -3.29 19.00
N THR A 271 -19.11 -2.39 19.85
CA THR A 271 -20.48 -1.88 19.76
C THR A 271 -20.62 -0.90 18.61
N LEU A 272 -19.71 0.08 18.49
CA LEU A 272 -19.73 1.06 17.40
C LEU A 272 -19.59 0.39 16.04
N LEU A 273 -18.71 -0.60 15.93
CA LEU A 273 -18.54 -1.38 14.70
C LEU A 273 -19.80 -2.17 14.35
N ALA A 274 -20.43 -2.82 15.33
CA ALA A 274 -21.69 -3.53 15.10
C ALA A 274 -22.81 -2.59 14.63
N VAL A 275 -22.95 -1.42 15.24
CA VAL A 275 -23.92 -0.40 14.81
C VAL A 275 -23.64 0.05 13.37
N ALA A 276 -22.38 0.35 13.03
CA ALA A 276 -22.01 0.77 11.69
C ALA A 276 -22.28 -0.33 10.63
N GLN A 277 -22.07 -1.60 10.98
CA GLN A 277 -22.42 -2.74 10.12
C GLN A 277 -23.92 -2.89 9.90
N GLU A 278 -24.75 -2.73 10.95
CA GLU A 278 -26.20 -2.80 10.80
C GLU A 278 -26.72 -1.65 9.92
N LEU A 279 -26.16 -0.44 10.07
CA LEU A 279 -26.49 0.70 9.22
C LEU A 279 -26.07 0.45 7.76
N GLU A 280 -24.90 -0.14 7.53
CA GLU A 280 -24.45 -0.55 6.20
C GLU A 280 -25.41 -1.57 5.58
N ARG A 281 -25.79 -2.63 6.32
CA ARG A 281 -26.73 -3.66 5.82
C ARG A 281 -28.10 -3.06 5.47
N ALA A 282 -28.59 -2.12 6.28
CA ALA A 282 -29.86 -1.44 5.99
C ALA A 282 -29.81 -0.65 4.67
N ASP A 283 -28.67 -0.02 4.35
CA ASP A 283 -28.46 0.71 3.09
C ASP A 283 -28.34 -0.24 1.88
N TYR A 284 -27.70 -1.41 2.09
CA TYR A 284 -27.49 -2.42 1.05
C TYR A 284 -28.62 -3.44 0.87
N ASN A 285 -29.65 -3.51 1.72
CA ASN A 285 -30.78 -4.43 1.48
C ASN A 285 -31.54 -4.13 0.17
N ASN A 286 -31.17 -3.08 -0.57
CA ASN A 286 -31.57 -2.81 -1.95
C ASN A 286 -30.65 -3.42 -3.03
N ASN A 287 -29.47 -3.94 -2.70
CA ASN A 287 -28.47 -4.50 -3.61
C ASN A 287 -27.74 -5.72 -3.02
N VAL A 288 -27.97 -6.89 -3.61
CA VAL A 288 -27.40 -8.20 -3.23
C VAL A 288 -25.87 -8.21 -3.40
N ALA A 289 -25.11 -7.78 -2.41
CA ALA A 289 -23.64 -7.87 -2.40
C ALA A 289 -23.14 -8.66 -1.19
N ASN A 290 -22.20 -9.59 -1.43
CA ASN A 290 -21.55 -10.41 -0.42
C ASN A 290 -20.60 -9.56 0.45
N PHE A 291 -21.11 -9.03 1.57
CA PHE A 291 -20.30 -8.32 2.56
C PHE A 291 -19.64 -9.29 3.53
N LYS A 292 -18.31 -9.22 3.65
CA LYS A 292 -17.57 -9.92 4.69
C LYS A 292 -17.78 -9.19 6.02
N SER A 293 -18.67 -9.72 6.86
CA SER A 293 -18.90 -9.20 8.22
C SER A 293 -17.61 -9.29 9.03
N ILE A 294 -17.23 -8.22 9.72
CA ILE A 294 -16.17 -8.25 10.73
C ILE A 294 -16.79 -8.79 12.01
N SER A 295 -16.09 -9.68 12.71
CA SER A 295 -16.59 -10.28 13.96
C SER A 295 -16.83 -9.20 15.01
N THR A 296 -18.01 -9.23 15.63
CA THR A 296 -18.42 -8.33 16.73
C THR A 296 -18.98 -9.14 17.90
N THR A 297 -18.37 -10.30 18.19
CA THR A 297 -18.86 -11.29 19.19
C THR A 297 -19.09 -10.71 20.58
N ASP A 298 -18.42 -9.60 20.91
CA ASP A 298 -18.50 -8.98 22.23
C ASP A 298 -19.59 -7.91 22.34
N ALA A 299 -20.24 -7.53 21.22
CA ALA A 299 -21.27 -6.50 21.20
C ALA A 299 -22.61 -7.06 21.69
N ASN A 300 -23.28 -6.36 22.61
CA ASN A 300 -24.61 -6.72 23.08
C ASN A 300 -25.68 -6.40 22.00
N PRO A 301 -26.39 -7.40 21.44
CA PRO A 301 -27.33 -7.17 20.34
C PRO A 301 -28.46 -6.19 20.66
N ALA A 302 -28.96 -6.20 21.91
CA ALA A 302 -30.03 -5.29 22.33
C ALA A 302 -29.55 -3.83 22.39
N ILE A 303 -28.31 -3.61 22.85
CA ILE A 303 -27.70 -2.27 22.84
C ILE A 303 -27.52 -1.82 21.39
N VAL A 304 -26.94 -2.66 20.53
CA VAL A 304 -26.72 -2.36 19.10
C VAL A 304 -28.03 -1.95 18.42
N GLN A 305 -29.10 -2.74 18.56
CA GLN A 305 -30.39 -2.43 17.94
C GLN A 305 -30.98 -1.10 18.44
N SER A 306 -30.84 -0.82 19.74
CA SER A 306 -31.31 0.46 20.30
C SER A 306 -30.54 1.66 19.75
N LEU A 307 -29.23 1.52 19.54
CA LEU A 307 -28.37 2.57 18.97
C LEU A 307 -28.60 2.76 17.47
N VAL A 308 -28.86 1.67 16.72
CA VAL A 308 -29.27 1.75 15.31
C VAL A 308 -30.58 2.53 15.19
N THR A 309 -31.57 2.21 16.04
CA THR A 309 -32.85 2.92 16.08
C THR A 309 -32.66 4.41 16.41
N LEU A 310 -31.76 4.71 17.36
CA LEU A 310 -31.39 6.09 17.70
C LEU A 310 -30.83 6.84 16.48
N HIS A 311 -29.89 6.23 15.74
CA HIS A 311 -29.34 6.83 14.51
C HIS A 311 -30.43 7.06 13.46
N GLN A 312 -31.25 6.05 13.17
CA GLN A 312 -32.30 6.12 12.15
C GLN A 312 -33.39 7.16 12.49
N THR A 313 -33.66 7.37 13.78
CA THR A 313 -34.62 8.40 14.22
C THR A 313 -34.08 9.82 13.99
N ALA A 314 -32.77 10.02 14.15
CA ALA A 314 -32.11 11.31 13.90
C ALA A 314 -31.86 11.58 12.41
N PHE A 315 -31.61 10.53 11.64
CA PHE A 315 -31.43 10.58 10.19
C PHE A 315 -32.47 9.68 9.52
N PRO A 316 -33.76 10.07 9.54
CA PRO A 316 -34.77 9.34 8.79
C PRO A 316 -34.31 9.38 7.34
N GLN A 317 -33.89 8.23 6.81
CA GLN A 317 -33.50 8.14 5.40
C GLN A 317 -34.66 8.73 4.61
N HIS A 318 -34.41 9.81 3.88
CA HIS A 318 -35.43 10.47 3.06
C HIS A 318 -36.02 9.40 2.14
N GLY A 319 -37.19 8.90 2.50
CA GLY A 319 -37.75 7.67 1.96
C GLY A 319 -37.72 7.67 0.44
N SER A 320 -36.97 6.73 -0.13
CA SER A 320 -37.32 5.99 -1.34
C SER A 320 -37.72 6.78 -2.60
N SER A 321 -37.44 8.10 -2.70
CA SER A 321 -38.03 8.93 -3.76
C SER A 321 -37.04 9.66 -4.68
N SER A 322 -35.72 9.44 -4.58
CA SER A 322 -34.80 10.13 -5.50
C SER A 322 -33.44 9.44 -5.69
N SER A 323 -33.43 8.29 -6.36
CA SER A 323 -32.19 7.64 -6.82
C SER A 323 -32.12 7.60 -8.35
N ASN A 324 -32.10 8.77 -8.99
CA ASN A 324 -31.62 8.86 -10.39
C ASN A 324 -30.81 10.11 -10.75
N VAL A 325 -30.50 11.03 -9.81
CA VAL A 325 -29.91 12.33 -10.21
C VAL A 325 -28.48 12.59 -9.73
N ARG A 326 -27.89 11.80 -8.82
CA ARG A 326 -26.58 12.16 -8.24
C ARG A 326 -25.33 11.49 -8.81
N ARG A 327 -25.40 10.81 -9.95
CA ARG A 327 -24.20 10.23 -10.61
C ARG A 327 -23.94 10.61 -12.07
N SER A 328 -24.60 11.65 -12.58
CA SER A 328 -24.34 12.18 -13.92
C SER A 328 -24.03 13.67 -13.87
N GLN A 329 -22.75 14.02 -13.73
CA GLN A 329 -22.13 15.21 -14.35
C GLN A 329 -20.62 15.26 -14.07
N VAL A 330 -19.87 14.40 -14.76
CA VAL A 330 -18.55 14.79 -15.29
C VAL A 330 -18.74 14.85 -16.80
N LYS A 331 -19.23 15.99 -17.28
CA LYS A 331 -19.22 16.31 -18.71
C LYS A 331 -17.76 16.46 -19.11
N GLN A 332 -17.26 15.49 -19.87
CA GLN A 332 -16.02 15.64 -20.64
C GLN A 332 -16.22 16.78 -21.64
N GLU A 333 -15.64 17.95 -21.37
CA GLU A 333 -15.36 18.94 -22.39
C GLU A 333 -14.17 18.44 -23.24
N LYS A 334 -14.46 18.15 -24.52
CA LYS A 334 -13.45 17.91 -25.56
C LYS A 334 -12.63 19.18 -25.78
N PRO A 335 -11.28 19.14 -25.72
CA PRO A 335 -10.47 20.25 -26.22
C PRO A 335 -10.44 20.23 -27.75
N GLN A 336 -10.93 21.33 -28.30
CA GLN A 336 -10.94 21.67 -29.72
C GLN A 336 -9.51 21.94 -30.21
N LYS A 337 -9.10 21.24 -31.27
CA LYS A 337 -7.83 21.44 -31.99
C LYS A 337 -7.67 22.92 -32.42
N ARG A 338 -6.57 23.55 -32.01
CA ARG A 338 -6.03 24.73 -32.69
C ARG A 338 -4.57 24.47 -33.06
N SER A 339 -4.37 24.25 -34.35
CA SER A 339 -3.11 24.31 -35.06
C SER A 339 -2.56 25.74 -35.02
N ARG A 340 -1.31 25.91 -34.60
CA ARG A 340 -0.50 27.07 -34.98
C ARG A 340 0.97 26.66 -35.07
N THR A 341 1.44 26.68 -36.30
CA THR A 341 2.82 26.68 -36.76
C THR A 341 3.55 27.93 -36.28
N SER A 342 4.73 27.76 -35.70
CA SER A 342 5.78 28.79 -35.74
C SER A 342 7.15 28.12 -35.60
N ASN A 343 7.91 28.16 -36.69
CA ASN A 343 9.34 27.93 -36.75
C ASN A 343 10.07 28.91 -35.81
N VAL A 344 10.90 28.39 -34.90
CA VAL A 344 12.00 29.16 -34.31
C VAL A 344 13.22 28.26 -34.19
N GLN A 345 14.27 28.71 -34.87
CA GLN A 345 15.58 28.11 -35.03
C GLN A 345 16.41 28.35 -33.76
N MET A 346 16.98 27.29 -33.18
CA MET A 346 17.90 27.39 -32.03
C MET A 346 19.37 27.47 -32.50
N PRO A 347 20.22 28.32 -31.89
CA PRO A 347 21.65 28.29 -32.12
C PRO A 347 22.33 27.20 -31.29
N GLN A 348 23.32 26.54 -31.90
CA GLN A 348 24.26 25.64 -31.26
C GLN A 348 25.14 26.40 -30.25
N VAL A 349 25.31 25.84 -29.05
CA VAL A 349 26.36 26.26 -28.11
C VAL A 349 27.21 25.05 -27.71
N LYS A 350 28.52 25.29 -27.78
CA LYS A 350 29.64 24.35 -27.62
C LYS A 350 29.69 23.68 -26.25
N ARG A 351 30.10 22.41 -26.28
CA ARG A 351 30.57 21.62 -25.13
C ARG A 351 31.89 22.19 -24.60
N GLU A 352 31.99 22.32 -23.28
CA GLU A 352 33.25 22.29 -22.56
C GLU A 352 33.16 21.27 -21.41
N THR A 353 34.16 20.39 -21.39
CA THR A 353 34.44 19.40 -20.35
C THR A 353 35.23 20.08 -19.23
N PRO A 354 35.11 19.65 -17.96
CA PRO A 354 36.34 19.48 -17.21
C PRO A 354 36.44 18.18 -16.39
N GLN A 355 37.70 17.85 -16.14
CA GLN A 355 38.27 16.65 -15.57
C GLN A 355 38.04 16.48 -14.06
N ASN A 356 38.00 15.20 -13.68
CA ASN A 356 38.46 14.57 -12.44
C ASN A 356 39.21 15.44 -11.41
N HIS A 357 38.88 15.24 -10.13
CA HIS A 357 39.88 14.87 -9.11
C HIS A 357 39.27 14.06 -7.95
N SER A 358 39.88 12.90 -7.72
CA SER A 358 39.65 11.99 -6.60
C SER A 358 40.20 12.57 -5.29
N ARG A 359 39.46 12.43 -4.19
CA ARG A 359 40.04 12.55 -2.84
C ARG A 359 39.36 11.58 -1.88
N THR A 360 40.12 10.54 -1.53
CA THR A 360 39.89 9.61 -0.43
C THR A 360 40.23 10.27 0.90
N SER A 361 39.34 10.18 1.88
CA SER A 361 39.66 10.44 3.29
C SER A 361 39.06 9.35 4.17
N ASN A 362 39.93 8.50 4.69
CA ASN A 362 39.66 7.56 5.78
C ASN A 362 39.44 8.35 7.08
N VAL A 363 38.31 8.10 7.76
CA VAL A 363 38.09 8.58 9.13
C VAL A 363 37.89 7.37 10.03
N GLN A 364 38.82 7.23 10.97
CA GLN A 364 38.92 6.17 11.96
C GLN A 364 38.11 6.58 13.20
N MET A 365 37.04 5.84 13.50
CA MET A 365 36.19 6.07 14.69
C MET A 365 36.75 5.31 15.91
N ARG A 366 36.99 6.03 17.01
CA ARG A 366 37.24 5.46 18.35
C ARG A 366 35.91 5.20 19.08
N PRO A 367 35.81 4.18 19.93
CA PRO A 367 34.58 3.86 20.67
C PRO A 367 34.44 4.73 21.93
N VAL A 368 33.23 5.25 22.12
CA VAL A 368 32.80 5.96 23.35
C VAL A 368 32.18 4.95 24.32
N LYS A 369 32.67 4.95 25.56
CA LYS A 369 32.15 4.16 26.68
C LYS A 369 30.77 4.69 27.11
N GLN A 370 29.82 3.78 27.28
CA GLN A 370 28.46 4.07 27.74
C GLN A 370 28.38 3.85 29.25
N GLU A 371 28.12 4.91 30.01
CA GLU A 371 27.98 4.86 31.46
C GLU A 371 26.50 4.79 31.88
N ASN A 372 26.15 3.71 32.57
CA ASN A 372 24.83 3.45 33.12
C ASN A 372 24.64 4.20 34.44
N ARG A 373 23.68 5.14 34.49
CA ARG A 373 23.16 5.68 35.76
C ARG A 373 21.63 5.57 35.82
N ARG A 374 21.20 4.63 36.67
CA ARG A 374 19.85 4.52 37.24
C ARG A 374 19.51 5.78 38.03
N LYS A 375 18.30 6.32 37.85
CA LYS A 375 17.57 7.05 38.90
C LYS A 375 16.09 6.70 38.91
N ARG A 376 15.64 6.27 40.09
CA ARG A 376 14.24 6.11 40.52
C ARG A 376 13.65 7.49 40.81
N SER A 377 12.36 7.69 40.55
CA SER A 377 11.49 8.70 41.18
C SER A 377 10.04 8.27 40.95
N ARG A 378 9.35 7.78 42.00
CA ARG A 378 8.43 8.51 42.89
C ARG A 378 7.11 8.90 42.21
N THR A 379 6.08 8.13 42.57
CA THR A 379 4.66 8.34 42.35
C THR A 379 4.13 9.50 43.19
N SER A 380 3.42 10.43 42.55
CA SER A 380 2.56 11.43 43.20
C SER A 380 1.16 11.31 42.62
N ASN A 381 0.18 11.07 43.50
CA ASN A 381 -1.25 11.13 43.18
C ASN A 381 -1.61 12.55 42.74
N VAL A 382 -2.23 12.67 41.56
CA VAL A 382 -2.84 13.90 41.06
C VAL A 382 -4.33 13.64 40.85
N GLN A 383 -5.15 14.43 41.53
CA GLN A 383 -6.60 14.41 41.43
C GLN A 383 -7.02 15.19 40.18
N MET A 384 -7.76 14.55 39.28
CA MET A 384 -8.19 15.14 38.01
C MET A 384 -9.40 16.06 38.17
N PRO A 385 -9.42 17.25 37.53
CA PRO A 385 -10.60 18.08 37.41
C PRO A 385 -11.57 17.54 36.33
N PRO A 386 -12.85 17.98 36.35
CA PRO A 386 -13.89 17.49 35.44
C PRO A 386 -13.57 17.82 33.98
N VAL A 387 -13.70 16.79 33.13
CA VAL A 387 -13.52 16.85 31.68
C VAL A 387 -14.63 17.70 31.07
N LYS A 388 -14.28 18.83 30.45
CA LYS A 388 -15.16 19.54 29.54
C LYS A 388 -15.21 18.74 28.24
N GLN A 389 -16.40 18.32 27.82
CA GLN A 389 -16.63 17.77 26.48
C GLN A 389 -16.36 18.85 25.44
N GLU A 390 -15.16 18.87 24.88
CA GLU A 390 -14.87 19.62 23.67
C GLU A 390 -15.54 18.90 22.49
N ARG A 391 -16.25 19.67 21.65
CA ARG A 391 -16.93 19.15 20.46
C ARG A 391 -15.93 18.42 19.57
N ILE A 392 -16.28 17.21 19.16
CA ILE A 392 -15.55 16.39 18.19
C ILE A 392 -15.25 17.24 16.94
N HIS A 393 -13.98 17.60 16.75
CA HIS A 393 -13.53 18.17 15.49
C HIS A 393 -13.69 17.10 14.41
N VAL A 394 -14.56 17.36 13.43
CA VAL A 394 -14.82 16.43 12.32
C VAL A 394 -13.54 16.25 11.51
N ILE A 395 -12.89 15.10 11.66
CA ILE A 395 -11.77 14.69 10.81
C ILE A 395 -12.35 13.81 9.72
N VAL A 396 -12.34 14.31 8.48
CA VAL A 396 -12.82 13.57 7.31
C VAL A 396 -11.71 12.65 6.80
N LEU A 397 -11.97 11.35 6.75
CA LEU A 397 -11.15 10.40 5.99
C LEU A 397 -11.56 10.51 4.51
N ASP A 398 -10.85 11.32 3.73
CA ASP A 398 -11.02 11.43 2.28
C ASP A 398 -10.31 10.29 1.51
#